data_AF-A0A5I1FMP5-F1
#
_entry.id   AF-A0A5I1FMP5-F1
#
_cell.length_a   1.000
_cell.length_b   1.000
_cell.length_c   1.000
_cell.angle_alpha   90.00
_cell.angle_beta   90.00
_cell.angle_gamma   90.00
#
_symmetry.space_group_name_H-M   'P 1'
#
loop_
_entity.id
_entity.type
_entity.pdbx_description
1 polymer ?
#
loop_
_entity_poly.entity_id
_entity_poly.type
_entity_poly.pdbx_seq_one_letter_code
_entity_poly.pdbx_strand_id
1 'polypeptide(L)'
;MKKYAVEVLFMSACAGMFLPVFAWGGTDVNIDNPLAECVDIHPVHRQEMDNLTILKTTVTLKKSTGECGCFSALISYTSLLAQDVEGYERGSAYSLQEGNISLAKMQGRYPFSFVLSVDNQSVRDQKLALMIRCTPPL
;
A
#
# COMPACT_ATOMS: atom_id res chain seq x y z
N MET A 1 22.31 -23.35 31.30
CA MET A 1 23.24 -22.65 32.22
C MET A 1 24.57 -22.42 31.50
N LYS A 2 24.96 -21.15 31.30
CA LYS A 2 26.28 -20.57 30.91
C LYS A 2 25.97 -19.22 30.25
N LYS A 3 25.69 -18.14 31.00
CA LYS A 3 26.65 -17.19 31.59
C LYS A 3 27.79 -16.85 30.64
N TYR A 4 27.64 -15.77 29.88
CA TYR A 4 28.76 -15.03 29.31
C TYR A 4 28.75 -13.64 29.92
N ALA A 5 29.88 -13.34 30.57
CA ALA A 5 30.13 -12.16 31.37
C ALA A 5 30.18 -10.92 30.48
N VAL A 6 29.49 -9.87 30.94
CA VAL A 6 29.64 -8.51 30.41
C VAL A 6 30.80 -7.89 31.17
N GLU A 7 31.97 -7.78 30.52
CA GLU A 7 33.01 -6.86 31.00
C GLU A 7 32.54 -5.44 30.69
N VAL A 8 32.09 -4.75 31.74
CA VAL A 8 31.85 -3.31 31.77
C VAL A 8 33.10 -2.67 32.33
N LEU A 9 33.82 -1.90 31.52
CA LEU A 9 34.64 -0.77 31.98
C LEU A 9 35.12 0.02 30.75
N PHE A 10 34.50 1.18 30.51
CA PHE A 10 35.22 2.45 30.54
C PHE A 10 34.21 3.60 30.68
N MET A 11 34.41 4.38 31.73
CA MET A 11 33.71 5.62 32.04
C MET A 11 33.91 6.63 30.92
N SER A 12 32.81 7.15 30.36
CA SER A 12 32.70 8.56 30.03
C SER A 12 31.24 8.94 29.89
N ALA A 13 30.84 9.98 30.62
CA ALA A 13 29.47 10.44 30.73
C ALA A 13 28.97 11.04 29.41
N CYS A 14 28.09 10.31 28.72
CA CYS A 14 27.08 10.90 27.84
C CYS A 14 25.74 10.28 28.21
N ALA A 15 24.91 11.07 28.88
CA ALA A 15 23.48 10.80 28.99
C ALA A 15 22.88 10.85 27.57
N GLY A 16 22.92 9.72 26.87
CA GLY A 16 22.34 9.54 25.55
C GLY A 16 21.35 8.40 25.63
N MET A 17 20.06 8.74 25.72
CA MET A 17 18.96 7.79 25.64
C MET A 17 19.15 6.91 24.41
N PHE A 18 19.36 5.60 24.62
CA PHE A 18 19.14 4.61 23.58
C PHE A 18 17.64 4.55 23.32
N LEU A 19 17.16 5.41 22.42
CA LEU A 19 15.84 5.26 21.84
C LEU A 19 15.88 4.02 20.93
N PRO A 20 14.94 3.07 21.07
CA PRO A 20 14.75 2.06 20.05
C PRO A 20 14.40 2.80 18.76
N VAL A 21 15.24 2.65 17.74
CA VAL A 21 14.87 3.03 16.38
C VAL A 21 13.74 2.09 15.99
N PHE A 22 12.51 2.55 16.20
CA PHE A 22 11.37 1.98 15.49
C PHE A 22 11.62 2.31 14.03
N ALA A 23 12.13 1.34 13.28
CA ALA A 23 12.04 1.38 11.83
C ALA A 23 10.55 1.43 11.52
N TRP A 24 10.04 2.64 11.24
CA TRP A 24 8.74 2.81 10.64
C TRP A 24 8.83 2.08 9.29
N GLY A 25 8.32 0.85 9.26
CA GLY A 25 8.17 0.08 8.04
C GLY A 25 7.14 0.78 7.16
N GLY A 26 7.57 1.84 6.47
CA GLY A 26 6.83 2.38 5.36
C GLY A 26 6.60 1.24 4.37
N THR A 27 5.36 1.06 3.94
CA THR A 27 5.09 0.17 2.82
C THR A 27 5.73 0.79 1.58
N ASP A 28 6.63 0.07 0.93
CA ASP A 28 7.28 0.49 -0.33
C ASP A 28 6.31 0.40 -1.51
N VAL A 29 5.14 1.02 -1.35
CA VAL A 29 4.07 1.09 -2.34
C VAL A 29 3.53 2.52 -2.36
N ASN A 30 3.71 3.20 -3.49
CA ASN A 30 3.13 4.51 -3.73
C ASN A 30 1.63 4.37 -4.01
N ILE A 31 0.76 5.12 -3.33
CA ILE A 31 -0.70 5.07 -3.60
C ILE A 31 -1.10 6.37 -4.27
N ASP A 32 -1.45 6.28 -5.55
CA ASP A 32 -2.00 7.38 -6.32
C ASP A 32 -3.54 7.34 -6.26
N ASN A 33 -4.11 8.17 -5.40
CA ASN A 33 -5.53 8.19 -5.09
C ASN A 33 -6.16 9.57 -5.30
N PRO A 34 -6.56 9.92 -6.54
CA PRO A 34 -7.32 11.15 -6.83
C PRO A 34 -8.70 11.18 -6.17
N LEU A 35 -9.18 10.05 -5.61
CA LEU A 35 -10.45 9.94 -4.89
C LEU A 35 -10.28 10.07 -3.36
N ALA A 36 -9.14 10.57 -2.85
CA ALA A 36 -8.81 10.61 -1.42
C ALA A 36 -9.81 11.38 -0.53
N GLU A 37 -10.55 12.33 -1.10
CA GLU A 37 -11.64 13.02 -0.40
C GLU A 37 -12.81 12.09 -0.04
N CYS A 38 -12.91 10.97 -0.75
CA CYS A 38 -14.05 10.06 -0.71
C CYS A 38 -13.70 8.69 -0.21
N VAL A 39 -12.54 8.18 -0.62
CA VAL A 39 -12.04 6.87 -0.26
C VAL A 39 -10.63 7.05 0.22
N ASP A 40 -10.42 6.83 1.50
CA ASP A 40 -9.10 6.93 2.10
C ASP A 40 -8.48 5.55 2.19
N ILE A 41 -7.25 5.38 1.68
CA ILE A 41 -6.57 4.09 1.65
C ILE A 41 -5.29 4.21 2.46
N HIS A 42 -5.29 3.56 3.61
CA HIS A 42 -4.12 3.51 4.49
C HIS A 42 -3.40 2.18 4.29
N PRO A 43 -2.17 2.19 3.78
CA PRO A 43 -1.40 0.96 3.70
C PRO A 43 -1.02 0.49 5.10
N VAL A 44 -1.06 -0.82 5.31
CA VAL A 44 -0.67 -1.46 6.56
C VAL A 44 0.65 -2.20 6.36
N HIS A 45 0.68 -3.13 5.40
CA HIS A 45 1.88 -3.90 5.09
C HIS A 45 1.79 -4.54 3.70
N ARG A 46 2.92 -4.60 2.99
CA ARG A 46 3.08 -5.41 1.78
C ARG A 46 3.48 -6.83 2.21
N GLN A 47 2.75 -7.83 1.76
CA GLN A 47 2.97 -9.23 2.12
C GLN A 47 3.08 -10.11 0.87
N GLU A 48 3.94 -11.10 0.92
CA GLU A 48 3.93 -12.23 -0.02
C GLU A 48 2.97 -13.32 0.49
N MET A 49 2.09 -13.79 -0.37
CA MET A 49 1.17 -14.91 -0.09
C MET A 49 1.22 -15.85 -1.29
N ASP A 50 1.85 -17.02 -1.11
CA ASP A 50 2.17 -17.96 -2.19
C ASP A 50 2.97 -17.28 -3.33
N ASN A 51 2.42 -17.22 -4.54
CA ASN A 51 2.99 -16.50 -5.69
C ASN A 51 2.52 -15.05 -5.79
N LEU A 52 1.62 -14.60 -4.90
CA LEU A 52 1.04 -13.27 -4.94
C LEU A 52 1.85 -12.27 -4.11
N THR A 53 1.93 -11.05 -4.60
CA THR A 53 2.25 -9.89 -3.76
C THR A 53 0.95 -9.16 -3.45
N ILE A 54 0.63 -9.00 -2.17
CA ILE A 54 -0.57 -8.30 -1.70
C ILE A 54 -0.20 -7.06 -0.87
N LEU A 55 -1.01 -6.01 -0.98
CA LEU A 55 -0.98 -4.88 -0.08
C LEU A 55 -2.17 -4.96 0.86
N LYS A 56 -1.90 -5.25 2.13
CA LYS A 56 -2.89 -5.12 3.19
C LYS A 56 -3.09 -3.63 3.47
N THR A 57 -4.36 -3.21 3.43
CA THR A 57 -4.76 -1.83 3.65
C THR A 57 -5.92 -1.77 4.62
N THR A 58 -6.14 -0.59 5.19
CA THR A 58 -7.47 -0.22 5.65
C THR A 58 -8.04 0.86 4.77
N VAL A 59 -9.26 0.65 4.29
CA VAL A 59 -9.94 1.61 3.44
C VAL A 59 -11.11 2.23 4.22
N THR A 60 -11.29 3.54 4.08
CA THR A 60 -12.36 4.29 4.74
C THR A 60 -13.18 5.03 3.70
N LEU A 61 -14.48 4.73 3.63
CA LEU A 61 -15.41 5.47 2.80
C LEU A 61 -15.89 6.71 3.56
N LYS A 62 -15.45 7.90 3.11
CA LYS A 62 -15.80 9.22 3.67
C LYS A 62 -17.10 9.78 3.07
N LYS A 63 -17.30 9.57 1.76
CA LYS A 63 -18.45 10.05 0.97
C LYS A 63 -18.85 8.98 -0.04
N SER A 64 -20.07 9.05 -0.58
CA SER A 64 -20.45 8.15 -1.67
C SER A 64 -19.60 8.42 -2.91
N THR A 65 -19.29 7.40 -3.71
CA THR A 65 -18.48 7.60 -4.95
C THR A 65 -19.15 8.54 -5.96
N GLY A 66 -20.48 8.63 -5.94
CA GLY A 66 -21.25 9.57 -6.76
C GLY A 66 -20.96 11.03 -6.42
N GLU A 67 -20.76 11.35 -5.14
CA GLU A 67 -20.33 12.70 -4.69
C GLU A 67 -18.92 13.06 -5.16
N CYS A 68 -18.17 12.09 -5.66
CA CYS A 68 -16.78 12.22 -6.12
C CYS A 68 -16.67 12.21 -7.64
N GLY A 69 -17.82 12.26 -8.33
CA GLY A 69 -17.91 12.24 -9.79
C GLY A 69 -17.80 10.85 -10.41
N CYS A 70 -17.77 9.77 -9.63
CA CYS A 70 -17.85 8.42 -10.19
C CYS A 70 -19.29 8.08 -10.56
N PHE A 71 -19.49 7.52 -11.76
CA PHE A 71 -20.81 7.06 -12.23
C PHE A 71 -21.28 5.75 -11.60
N SER A 72 -20.39 5.04 -10.89
CA SER A 72 -20.72 3.78 -10.22
C SER A 72 -20.16 3.74 -8.80
N ALA A 73 -20.67 2.82 -7.99
CA ALA A 73 -20.12 2.45 -6.69
C ALA A 73 -18.87 1.54 -6.80
N LEU A 74 -18.37 1.32 -8.02
CA LEU A 74 -17.16 0.56 -8.26
C LEU A 74 -15.99 1.52 -8.45
N ILE A 75 -14.89 1.26 -7.74
CA ILE A 75 -13.59 1.86 -8.06
C ILE A 75 -12.70 0.80 -8.69
N SER A 76 -11.91 1.21 -9.67
CA SER A 76 -10.88 0.38 -10.26
C SER A 76 -9.56 0.66 -9.56
N TYR A 77 -8.75 -0.39 -9.39
CA TYR A 77 -7.36 -0.27 -9.01
C TYR A 77 -6.47 -0.90 -10.07
N THR A 78 -5.33 -0.25 -10.29
CA THR A 78 -4.28 -0.74 -11.18
C THR A 78 -2.98 -0.75 -10.37
N SER A 79 -2.34 -1.90 -10.31
CA SER A 79 -1.00 -2.07 -9.75
C SER A 79 0.03 -2.03 -10.87
N LEU A 80 1.13 -1.33 -10.63
CA LEU A 80 2.20 -1.10 -11.60
C LEU A 80 3.54 -0.88 -10.86
N LEU A 81 4.64 -0.83 -11.60
CA LEU A 81 5.91 -0.36 -11.06
C LEU A 81 5.80 1.14 -10.78
N ALA A 82 6.44 1.62 -9.72
CA ALA A 82 6.35 3.02 -9.31
C ALA A 82 6.85 4.00 -10.39
N GLN A 83 7.82 3.56 -11.20
CA GLN A 83 8.37 4.33 -12.32
C GLN A 83 7.43 4.42 -13.54
N ASP A 84 6.42 3.56 -13.61
CA ASP A 84 5.55 3.39 -14.79
C ASP A 84 4.23 4.16 -14.68
N VAL A 85 3.96 4.83 -13.54
CA VAL A 85 2.71 5.57 -13.28
C VAL A 85 2.40 6.57 -14.39
N GLU A 86 3.37 7.43 -14.72
CA GLU A 86 3.19 8.42 -15.79
C GLU A 86 3.08 7.77 -17.17
N GLY A 87 3.80 6.67 -17.39
CA GLY A 87 3.79 5.95 -18.65
C GLY A 87 2.45 5.28 -18.92
N TYR A 88 1.80 4.78 -17.87
CA TYR A 88 0.50 4.10 -17.94
C TYR A 88 -0.61 5.06 -18.39
N GLU A 89 -0.67 6.28 -17.84
CA GLU A 89 -1.64 7.29 -18.26
C GLU A 89 -1.47 7.72 -19.73
N ARG A 90 -0.25 7.59 -20.27
CA ARG A 90 0.07 7.85 -21.69
C ARG A 90 -0.05 6.62 -22.60
N GLY A 91 -0.44 5.46 -22.07
CA GLY A 91 -0.55 4.21 -22.83
C GLY A 91 0.79 3.58 -23.23
N SER A 92 1.87 3.94 -22.53
CA SER A 92 3.25 3.50 -22.81
C SER A 92 3.84 2.52 -21.79
N ALA A 93 3.06 2.14 -20.77
CA ALA A 93 3.45 1.18 -19.76
C ALA A 93 2.35 0.15 -19.50
N TYR A 94 2.71 -0.96 -18.86
CA TYR A 94 1.83 -2.09 -18.60
C TYR A 94 1.47 -2.20 -17.12
N SER A 95 0.23 -2.62 -16.84
CA SER A 95 -0.22 -2.98 -15.49
C SER A 95 0.33 -4.34 -15.07
N LEU A 96 0.68 -4.48 -13.79
CA LEU A 96 0.97 -5.77 -13.15
C LEU A 96 -0.31 -6.52 -12.76
N GLN A 97 -1.31 -5.78 -12.28
CA GLN A 97 -2.60 -6.32 -11.86
C GLN A 97 -3.67 -5.24 -11.95
N GLU A 98 -4.88 -5.62 -12.31
CA GLU A 98 -6.05 -4.76 -12.28
C GLU A 98 -7.20 -5.43 -11.53
N GLY A 99 -8.08 -4.63 -10.96
CA GLY A 99 -9.30 -5.15 -10.37
C GLY A 99 -10.27 -4.05 -9.98
N ASN A 100 -11.47 -4.47 -9.58
CA ASN A 100 -12.54 -3.57 -9.17
C ASN A 100 -12.95 -3.86 -7.72
N ILE A 101 -13.34 -2.80 -7.01
CA ILE A 101 -13.80 -2.86 -5.63
C ILE A 101 -15.17 -2.23 -5.56
N SER A 102 -16.14 -2.98 -5.01
CA SER A 102 -17.46 -2.44 -4.75
C SER A 102 -17.52 -1.74 -3.40
N LEU A 103 -17.80 -0.44 -3.44
CA LEU A 103 -17.97 0.40 -2.25
C LEU A 103 -19.43 0.48 -1.80
N ALA A 104 -20.36 -0.12 -2.54
CA ALA A 104 -21.81 0.00 -2.32
C ALA A 104 -22.28 -0.48 -0.94
N LYS A 105 -21.56 -1.43 -0.34
CA LYS A 105 -21.91 -2.01 0.97
C LYS A 105 -20.94 -1.64 2.09
N MET A 106 -19.97 -0.78 1.80
CA MET A 106 -18.95 -0.42 2.77
C MET A 106 -19.46 0.73 3.63
N GLN A 107 -19.38 0.54 4.94
CA GLN A 107 -19.72 1.57 5.93
C GLN A 107 -18.49 1.82 6.78
N GLY A 108 -18.03 3.08 6.79
CA GLY A 108 -16.87 3.49 7.58
C GLY A 108 -15.57 2.82 7.12
N ARG A 109 -14.83 2.27 8.08
CA ARG A 109 -13.46 1.75 7.91
C ARG A 109 -13.47 0.22 7.81
N TYR A 110 -12.89 -0.33 6.75
CA TYR A 110 -12.86 -1.78 6.50
C TYR A 110 -11.47 -2.25 6.02
N PRO A 111 -11.02 -3.45 6.42
CA PRO A 111 -9.78 -4.03 5.91
C PRO A 111 -9.98 -4.49 4.46
N PHE A 112 -9.00 -4.21 3.60
CA PHE A 112 -8.99 -4.68 2.20
C PHE A 112 -7.58 -5.06 1.77
N SER A 113 -7.46 -6.12 0.98
CA SER A 113 -6.17 -6.56 0.43
C SER A 113 -6.18 -6.37 -1.08
N PHE A 114 -5.32 -5.49 -1.57
CA PHE A 114 -5.10 -5.32 -3.01
C PHE A 114 -4.09 -6.36 -3.48
N VAL A 115 -4.39 -7.05 -4.57
CA VAL A 115 -3.38 -7.88 -5.24
C VAL A 115 -2.53 -6.96 -6.10
N LEU A 116 -1.23 -6.91 -5.82
CA LEU A 116 -0.29 -6.06 -6.56
C LEU A 116 0.36 -6.79 -7.73
N SER A 117 0.59 -8.10 -7.60
CA SER A 117 1.15 -8.95 -8.64
C SER A 117 0.78 -10.41 -8.38
N VAL A 118 0.60 -11.17 -9.46
CA VAL A 118 0.44 -12.63 -9.44
C VAL A 118 1.77 -13.40 -9.60
N ASP A 119 2.86 -12.67 -9.80
CA ASP A 119 4.23 -13.18 -9.79
C ASP A 119 5.06 -12.33 -8.83
N ASN A 120 5.28 -12.85 -7.62
CA ASN A 120 6.05 -12.18 -6.58
C ASN A 120 7.55 -12.11 -6.86
N GLN A 121 8.11 -13.03 -7.67
CA GLN A 121 9.54 -13.05 -7.93
C GLN A 121 9.95 -11.87 -8.81
N SER A 122 9.13 -11.55 -9.81
CA SER A 122 9.38 -10.42 -10.72
C SER A 122 9.30 -9.05 -10.05
N VAL A 123 8.65 -8.94 -8.88
CA VAL A 123 8.40 -7.66 -8.20
C VAL A 123 9.05 -7.54 -6.82
N ARG A 124 9.75 -8.57 -6.33
CA ARG A 124 10.29 -8.67 -4.95
C ARG A 124 11.04 -7.41 -4.52
N ASP A 125 12.00 -6.98 -5.33
CA ASP A 125 12.87 -5.84 -5.05
C ASP A 125 12.46 -4.55 -5.78
N GLN A 126 11.24 -4.54 -6.34
CA GLN A 126 10.71 -3.42 -7.10
C GLN A 126 9.83 -2.53 -6.21
N LYS A 127 9.94 -1.22 -6.44
CA LYS A 127 9.00 -0.23 -5.90
C LYS A 127 7.71 -0.31 -6.69
N LEU A 128 6.59 -0.44 -5.99
CA LEU A 128 5.28 -0.59 -6.62
C LEU A 128 4.44 0.67 -6.47
N ALA A 129 3.45 0.82 -7.34
CA ALA A 129 2.41 1.82 -7.22
C ALA A 129 1.03 1.18 -7.33
N LEU A 130 0.07 1.74 -6.61
CA LEU A 130 -1.34 1.42 -6.66
C LEU A 130 -2.10 2.68 -7.10
N MET A 131 -2.60 2.68 -8.32
CA MET A 131 -3.46 3.74 -8.84
C MET A 131 -4.92 3.40 -8.59
N ILE A 132 -5.68 4.38 -8.11
CA ILE A 132 -7.12 4.26 -7.86
C ILE A 132 -7.87 5.20 -8.80
N ARG A 133 -8.91 4.71 -9.47
CA ARG A 133 -9.74 5.51 -10.37
C ARG A 133 -11.21 5.11 -10.24
N CYS A 134 -12.10 5.96 -10.74
CA CYS A 134 -13.49 5.55 -10.94
C CYS A 134 -13.51 4.43 -11.99
N THR A 135 -14.37 3.42 -11.79
CA THR A 135 -14.58 2.41 -12.84
C THR A 135 -15.29 3.06 -14.02
N PRO A 136 -14.81 2.89 -15.27
CA PRO A 136 -15.49 3.42 -16.44
C PRO A 136 -16.90 2.81 -16.59
N PRO A 137 -17.85 3.56 -17.17
CA PRO A 137 -19.18 3.03 -17.46
C PRO A 137 -19.08 1.88 -18.49
N LEU A 138 -19.88 0.84 -18.26
CA LEU A 138 -20.02 -0.32 -19.16
C LEU A 138 -20.90 0.01 -20.38
#